data_AF-I0WA53-F1
#
_entry.id   AF-I0WA53-F1
#
_cell.length_a   1.000
_cell.length_b   1.000
_cell.length_c   1.000
_cell.angle_alpha   90.00
_cell.angle_beta   90.00
_cell.angle_gamma   90.00
#
_symmetry.space_group_name_H-M   'P 1'
#
loop_
_entity.id
_entity.type
_entity.pdbx_description
1 polymer ?
#
loop_
_entity_poly.entity_id
_entity_poly.type
_entity_poly.pdbx_seq_one_letter_code
_entity_poly.pdbx_strand_id
1 'polypeptide(L)'
;MPRTQEHADRYRDALTALAAATQRPANVVNTGAGYAIRVDFEYNRYLLASNAADGLTDTVEDTSEWRVSLYQGVTDGTSDELLAAAEHAWLVDAFDLAFADIRAKGKWQSADASFDEFTPTNDQSAS
;
A
#
# COMPACT_ATOMS: atom_id res chain seq x y z
N MET A 1 6.29 -16.81 11.70
CA MET A 1 6.34 -16.51 13.15
C MET A 1 4.91 -16.50 13.67
N PRO A 2 4.62 -17.01 14.89
CA PRO A 2 3.25 -17.15 15.38
C PRO A 2 2.46 -15.81 15.36
N ARG A 3 3.09 -14.70 15.75
CA ARG A 3 2.46 -13.38 15.73
C ARG A 3 2.11 -12.85 14.34
N THR A 4 2.85 -13.25 13.31
CA THR A 4 2.50 -12.90 11.92
C THR A 4 1.13 -13.46 11.54
N GLN A 5 0.84 -14.69 11.98
CA GLN A 5 -0.43 -15.34 11.69
C GLN A 5 -1.58 -14.70 12.47
N GLU A 6 -1.37 -14.42 13.76
CA GLU A 6 -2.36 -13.70 14.59
C GLU A 6 -2.75 -12.34 13.99
N HIS A 7 -1.78 -11.56 13.51
CA HIS A 7 -2.05 -10.31 12.81
C HIS A 7 -2.73 -10.53 11.45
N ALA A 8 -2.36 -11.58 10.71
CA ALA A 8 -2.99 -11.87 9.42
C ALA A 8 -4.47 -12.23 9.58
N ASP A 9 -4.83 -13.00 10.61
CA ASP A 9 -6.21 -13.31 10.95
C ASP A 9 -6.98 -12.05 11.40
N ARG A 10 -6.37 -11.22 12.26
CA ARG A 10 -6.98 -9.96 12.75
C ARG A 10 -7.24 -8.95 11.64
N TYR A 11 -6.28 -8.76 10.75
CA TYR A 11 -6.32 -7.75 9.70
C TYR A 11 -6.76 -8.32 8.34
N ARG A 12 -7.48 -9.44 8.33
CA ARG A 12 -7.92 -10.12 7.11
C ARG A 12 -8.70 -9.21 6.16
N ASP A 13 -9.56 -8.34 6.69
CA ASP A 13 -10.33 -7.40 5.87
C ASP A 13 -9.42 -6.35 5.22
N ALA A 14 -8.45 -5.81 5.97
CA ALA A 14 -7.45 -4.88 5.45
C ALA A 14 -6.54 -5.51 4.39
N LEU A 15 -6.12 -6.77 4.61
CA LEU A 15 -5.37 -7.56 3.63
C LEU A 15 -6.18 -7.76 2.35
N THR A 16 -7.47 -8.12 2.49
CA THR A 16 -8.37 -8.33 1.35
C THR A 16 -8.60 -7.03 0.58
N ALA A 17 -8.82 -5.91 1.28
CA ALA A 17 -9.03 -4.61 0.68
C ALA A 17 -7.80 -4.14 -0.10
N LEU A 18 -6.59 -4.24 0.48
CA LEU A 18 -5.36 -3.87 -0.22
C LEU A 18 -5.07 -4.82 -1.39
N ALA A 19 -5.33 -6.12 -1.23
CA ALA A 19 -5.14 -7.05 -2.33
C ALA A 19 -6.10 -6.77 -3.50
N ALA A 20 -7.35 -6.40 -3.21
CA ALA A 20 -8.31 -5.97 -4.21
C ALA A 20 -7.93 -4.64 -4.86
N ALA A 21 -7.51 -3.64 -4.07
CA ALA A 21 -7.14 -2.32 -4.58
C ALA A 21 -5.87 -2.35 -5.45
N THR A 22 -4.91 -3.20 -5.10
CA THR A 22 -3.62 -3.30 -5.79
C THR A 22 -3.55 -4.39 -6.84
N GLN A 23 -4.53 -5.32 -6.85
CA GLN A 23 -4.49 -6.56 -7.62
C GLN A 23 -3.22 -7.40 -7.36
N ARG A 24 -2.64 -7.27 -6.17
CA ARG A 24 -1.42 -7.97 -5.74
C ARG A 24 -1.60 -8.59 -4.35
N PRO A 25 -0.84 -9.63 -3.99
CA PRO A 25 -0.93 -10.21 -2.65
C PRO A 25 -0.54 -9.18 -1.57
N ALA A 26 -1.36 -9.08 -0.53
CA ALA A 26 -1.05 -8.35 0.69
C ALA A 26 -0.71 -9.34 1.81
N ASN A 27 0.36 -9.08 2.56
CA ASN A 27 0.83 -9.96 3.63
C ASN A 27 1.24 -9.16 4.86
N VAL A 28 1.13 -9.75 6.06
CA VAL A 28 1.74 -9.16 7.25
C VAL A 28 3.22 -9.49 7.28
N VAL A 29 4.06 -8.48 7.51
CA VAL A 29 5.52 -8.62 7.62
C VAL A 29 6.01 -8.02 8.94
N ASN A 30 7.11 -8.56 9.46
CA ASN A 30 7.84 -7.97 10.59
C ASN A 30 8.86 -6.97 10.04
N THR A 31 8.81 -5.72 10.50
CA THR A 31 9.67 -4.62 10.04
C THR A 31 10.89 -4.39 10.95
N GLY A 32 11.05 -5.17 12.01
CA GLY A 32 12.02 -4.96 13.09
C GLY A 32 11.50 -4.01 14.19
N ALA A 33 10.71 -3.00 13.84
CA ALA A 33 10.04 -2.10 14.79
C ALA A 33 8.66 -2.64 15.25
N GLY A 34 8.01 -3.44 14.40
CA GLY A 34 6.73 -4.05 14.68
C GLY A 34 6.23 -4.85 13.49
N TYR A 35 4.92 -4.89 13.29
CA TYR A 35 4.29 -5.53 12.14
C TYR A 35 3.65 -4.49 11.22
N ALA A 36 3.63 -4.76 9.93
CA ALA A 36 2.94 -3.93 8.94
C ALA A 36 2.27 -4.83 7.89
N ILE A 37 1.23 -4.33 7.23
CA ILE A 37 0.74 -4.96 6.01
C ILE A 37 1.63 -4.47 4.86
N ARG A 38 2.20 -5.40 4.09
CA ARG A 38 3.04 -5.13 2.92
C ARG A 38 2.36 -5.61 1.65
N VAL A 39 2.48 -4.80 0.61
CA VAL A 39 2.21 -5.17 -0.78
C VAL A 39 3.47 -4.88 -1.59
N ASP A 40 3.99 -5.87 -2.29
CA ASP A 40 5.15 -5.73 -3.16
C ASP A 40 4.72 -5.45 -4.60
N PHE A 41 5.34 -4.46 -5.22
CA PHE A 41 5.17 -4.06 -6.62
C PHE A 41 6.41 -4.43 -7.43
N GLU A 42 6.42 -4.08 -8.71
CA GLU A 42 7.62 -4.27 -9.53
C GLU A 42 8.71 -3.25 -9.16
N TYR A 43 9.89 -3.44 -9.76
CA TYR A 43 11.04 -2.54 -9.60
C TYR A 43 11.46 -2.31 -8.14
N ASN A 44 11.34 -3.33 -7.28
CA ASN A 44 11.68 -3.26 -5.86
C ASN A 44 10.88 -2.20 -5.08
N ARG A 45 9.66 -1.90 -5.51
CA ARG A 45 8.76 -1.00 -4.81
C ARG A 45 7.84 -1.77 -3.91
N TYR A 46 7.47 -1.17 -2.80
CA TYR A 46 6.51 -1.79 -1.89
C TYR A 46 5.75 -0.73 -1.09
N LEU A 47 4.56 -1.10 -0.66
CA LEU A 47 3.74 -0.35 0.27
C LEU A 47 3.83 -0.97 1.65
N LEU A 48 3.86 -0.14 2.68
CA LEU A 48 3.60 -0.53 4.06
C LEU A 48 2.39 0.22 4.59
N ALA A 49 1.46 -0.52 5.20
CA ALA A 49 0.32 0.03 5.94
C ALA A 49 0.40 -0.35 7.42
N SER A 50 0.20 0.64 8.29
CA SER A 50 0.19 0.51 9.75
C SER A 50 -0.91 1.39 10.34
N ASN A 51 -1.36 1.08 11.56
CA ASN A 51 -2.41 1.83 12.27
C ASN A 51 -1.99 2.25 13.69
N ALA A 52 -0.68 2.26 13.94
CA ALA A 52 -0.01 2.79 15.11
C ALA A 52 1.40 3.26 14.73
N ALA A 53 2.04 4.05 15.60
CA ALA A 53 3.38 4.61 15.36
C ALA A 53 4.44 3.52 15.14
N ASP A 54 4.34 2.41 15.88
CA ASP A 54 5.29 1.29 15.82
C ASP A 54 4.81 0.13 14.93
N GLY A 55 3.72 0.30 14.16
CA GLY A 55 3.20 -0.71 13.24
C GLY A 55 1.70 -1.01 13.41
N LEU A 56 1.34 -2.29 13.34
CA LEU A 56 -0.02 -2.78 13.57
C LEU A 56 -0.26 -2.92 15.06
N THR A 57 -1.36 -2.34 15.55
CA THR A 57 -1.76 -2.50 16.95
C THR A 57 -2.21 -3.93 17.28
N ASP A 58 -2.04 -4.29 18.55
CA ASP A 58 -2.56 -5.52 19.12
C ASP A 58 -4.03 -5.39 19.59
N THR A 59 -4.55 -4.17 19.68
CA THR A 59 -5.87 -3.86 20.29
C THR A 59 -6.77 -3.08 19.33
N VAL A 60 -8.04 -3.49 19.24
CA VAL A 60 -9.04 -2.84 18.35
C VAL A 60 -9.40 -1.42 18.84
N GLU A 61 -9.34 -1.21 20.15
CA GLU A 61 -9.78 0.04 20.81
C GLU A 61 -8.80 1.20 20.66
N ASP A 62 -7.59 0.96 20.16
CA ASP A 62 -6.50 1.95 20.01
C ASP A 62 -6.12 2.17 18.53
N THR A 63 -7.06 1.88 17.61
CA THR A 63 -6.81 2.05 16.18
C THR A 63 -6.70 3.55 15.88
N SER A 64 -5.45 4.02 15.76
CA SER A 64 -5.15 5.34 15.22
C SER A 64 -5.44 5.37 13.71
N GLU A 65 -5.29 6.55 13.10
CA GLU A 65 -5.37 6.70 11.66
C GLU A 65 -4.42 5.71 10.96
N TRP A 66 -4.87 5.14 9.84
CA TRP A 66 -4.05 4.33 8.97
C TRP A 66 -3.01 5.20 8.30
N ARG A 67 -1.75 4.80 8.42
CA ARG A 67 -0.65 5.34 7.64
C ARG A 67 -0.29 4.39 6.51
N VAL A 68 -0.26 4.90 5.30
CA VAL A 68 0.22 4.19 4.12
C VAL A 68 1.47 4.88 3.61
N SER A 69 2.57 4.12 3.48
CA SER A 69 3.86 4.60 3.01
C SER A 69 4.33 3.77 1.81
N LEU A 70 4.73 4.43 0.72
CA LEU A 70 5.32 3.80 -0.46
C LEU A 70 6.82 4.00 -0.49
N TYR A 71 7.55 2.92 -0.74
CA TYR A 71 9.00 2.90 -0.75
C TYR A 71 9.55 2.40 -2.08
N GLN A 72 10.75 2.89 -2.40
CA GLN A 72 11.65 2.33 -3.39
C GLN A 72 12.76 1.62 -2.63
N GLY A 73 12.80 0.29 -2.73
CA GLY A 73 13.85 -0.49 -2.13
C GLY A 73 15.20 -0.23 -2.82
N VAL A 74 16.26 -0.11 -2.02
CA VAL A 74 17.63 0.14 -2.52
C VAL A 74 18.49 -1.11 -2.30
N THR A 75 19.13 -1.61 -3.35
CA THR A 75 19.94 -2.85 -3.29
C THR A 75 21.30 -2.68 -2.62
N ASP A 76 21.78 -1.44 -2.48
CA ASP A 76 23.11 -1.11 -1.93
C ASP A 76 23.17 -1.10 -0.39
N GLY A 77 22.16 -1.64 0.29
CA GLY A 77 22.12 -1.75 1.76
C GLY A 77 21.91 -0.43 2.50
N THR A 78 21.52 0.63 1.78
CA THR A 78 21.05 1.89 2.36
C THR A 78 19.55 1.78 2.67
N SER A 79 19.04 2.61 3.59
CA SER A 79 17.61 2.67 3.89
C SER A 79 16.79 2.96 2.62
N ASP A 80 15.66 2.24 2.49
CA ASP A 80 14.74 2.39 1.37
C ASP A 80 14.20 3.83 1.25
N GLU A 81 14.07 4.34 0.03
CA GLU A 81 13.62 5.72 -0.22
C GLU A 81 12.10 5.80 -0.04
N LEU A 82 11.63 6.70 0.83
CA LEU A 82 10.21 7.03 0.94
C LEU A 82 9.78 7.88 -0.27
N LEU A 83 8.88 7.34 -1.08
CA LEU A 83 8.36 7.99 -2.27
C LEU A 83 7.15 8.87 -1.96
N ALA A 84 6.23 8.36 -1.15
CA ALA A 84 5.00 9.02 -0.71
C ALA A 84 4.49 8.41 0.59
N ALA A 85 3.76 9.20 1.38
CA ALA A 85 3.02 8.69 2.52
C ALA A 85 1.76 9.53 2.74
N ALA A 86 0.69 8.89 3.23
CA ALA A 86 -0.53 9.56 3.65
C ALA A 86 -1.12 8.87 4.87
N GLU A 87 -1.90 9.65 5.62
CA GLU A 87 -2.61 9.19 6.82
C GLU A 87 -4.12 9.48 6.65
N HIS A 88 -4.96 8.54 7.08
CA HIS A 88 -6.40 8.71 7.08
C HIS A 88 -7.07 7.73 8.05
N ALA A 89 -8.26 8.05 8.56
CA ALA A 89 -9.03 7.14 9.42
C ALA A 89 -9.36 5.78 8.75
N TRP A 90 -9.39 5.73 7.42
CA TRP A 90 -9.71 4.56 6.62
C TRP A 90 -8.54 4.15 5.73
N LEU A 91 -8.21 2.85 5.73
CA LEU A 91 -7.07 2.32 4.98
C LEU A 91 -7.11 2.60 3.48
N VAL A 92 -8.28 2.42 2.85
CA VAL A 92 -8.43 2.59 1.39
C VAL A 92 -8.23 4.06 1.00
N ASP A 93 -8.79 4.99 1.77
CA ASP A 93 -8.56 6.41 1.55
C ASP A 93 -7.10 6.83 1.78
N ALA A 94 -6.44 6.31 2.82
CA ALA A 94 -5.00 6.54 3.04
C ALA A 94 -4.17 6.01 1.85
N PHE A 95 -4.55 4.86 1.30
CA PHE A 95 -3.95 4.30 0.10
C PHE A 95 -4.15 5.21 -1.11
N ASP A 96 -5.38 5.63 -1.40
CA ASP A 96 -5.70 6.50 -2.54
C ASP A 96 -4.95 7.84 -2.45
N LEU A 97 -4.87 8.43 -1.25
CA LEU A 97 -4.12 9.66 -1.00
C LEU A 97 -2.62 9.49 -1.26
N ALA A 98 -2.01 8.41 -0.77
CA ALA A 98 -0.59 8.13 -0.97
C ALA A 98 -0.28 7.87 -2.46
N PHE A 99 -1.19 7.19 -3.18
CA PHE A 99 -1.07 6.95 -4.62
C PHE A 99 -1.32 8.21 -5.47
N ALA A 100 -2.23 9.08 -5.07
CA ALA A 100 -2.42 10.37 -5.72
C ALA A 100 -1.16 11.25 -5.58
N ASP A 101 -0.55 11.27 -4.40
CA ASP A 101 0.68 12.04 -4.13
C ASP A 101 1.88 11.55 -4.98
N ILE A 102 2.13 10.24 -5.04
CA ILE A 102 3.24 9.70 -5.85
C ILE A 102 3.04 9.91 -7.36
N ARG A 103 1.79 9.87 -7.84
CA ARG A 103 1.43 10.18 -9.24
C ARG A 103 1.63 11.66 -9.55
N ALA A 104 1.19 12.56 -8.67
CA ALA A 104 1.39 13.99 -8.83
C ALA A 104 2.87 14.38 -8.87
N LYS A 105 3.72 13.64 -8.13
CA LYS A 105 5.19 13.79 -8.14
C LYS A 105 5.88 13.19 -9.37
N GLY A 106 5.16 12.46 -10.24
CA GLY A 106 5.75 11.75 -11.37
C GLY A 106 6.73 10.65 -10.99
N LYS A 107 6.69 10.18 -9.73
CA LYS A 107 7.59 9.15 -9.21
C LYS A 107 7.05 7.73 -9.45
N TRP A 108 5.78 7.61 -9.86
CA TRP A 108 5.17 6.33 -10.23
C TRP A 108 5.55 5.92 -11.67
N GLN A 109 6.00 4.67 -11.86
CA GLN A 109 6.35 4.16 -13.19
C GLN A 109 5.12 3.50 -13.84
N SER A 110 4.79 3.90 -15.07
CA SER A 110 3.56 3.46 -15.77
C SER A 110 3.49 1.96 -16.07
N ALA A 111 4.60 1.21 -16.00
CA ALA A 111 4.58 -0.25 -16.18
C ALA A 111 3.83 -0.97 -15.03
N ASP A 112 3.79 -0.39 -13.82
CA ASP A 112 3.00 -0.89 -12.69
C ASP A 112 1.50 -0.52 -12.78
N ALA A 113 1.13 0.35 -13.73
CA ALA A 113 -0.23 0.83 -13.93
C ALA A 113 -0.94 0.01 -15.01
N SER A 114 -1.23 -1.27 -14.77
CA SER A 114 -2.29 -1.98 -15.50
C SER A 114 -3.68 -1.47 -15.09
N PHE A 115 -3.86 -0.16 -15.00
CA PHE A 115 -5.11 0.50 -14.60
C PHE A 115 -5.50 1.66 -15.53
N ASP A 116 -5.02 1.65 -16.79
CA ASP A 116 -5.42 2.66 -17.80
C ASP A 116 -6.06 2.06 -19.06
N GLU A 117 -6.45 0.77 -19.05
CA GLU A 117 -7.14 0.17 -20.21
C GLU A 117 -8.64 -0.02 -19.96
N PHE A 118 -9.31 1.09 -19.61
CA PHE A 118 -10.74 1.28 -19.82
C PHE A 118 -11.01 2.73 -20.26
N THR A 119 -10.34 3.14 -21.34
CA THR A 119 -10.88 4.20 -22.19
C THR A 119 -11.82 3.56 -23.21
N PRO A 120 -13.15 3.67 -23.09
CA PRO A 120 -13.99 3.43 -24.24
C PRO A 120 -13.63 4.50 -25.28
N THR A 121 -12.91 4.10 -26.32
CA THR A 121 -12.87 4.84 -27.58
C THR A 121 -14.31 4.92 -28.08
N ASN A 122 -15.02 6.00 -27.72
CA ASN A 122 -16.26 6.31 -28.40
C ASN A 122 -15.89 6.95 -29.73
N ASP A 123 -15.67 6.05 -30.69
CA ASP A 123 -15.70 6.34 -32.12
C ASP A 123 -17.01 7.06 -32.43
N GLN A 124 -16.90 8.35 -32.75
CA GLN A 124 -17.95 9.10 -33.43
C GLN A 124 -17.30 9.68 -34.69
N SER A 125 -17.01 8.79 -35.64
CA SER A 125 -17.03 9.15 -37.05
C SER A 125 -18.41 8.84 -37.63
N ALA A 126 -18.85 9.66 -38.60
CA ALA A 126 -20.08 9.60 -39.41
C ALA A 126 -21.31 10.29 -38.77
N SER A 127 -21.98 11.25 -39.41
CA SER A 127 -21.89 11.85 -40.75
C SER A 127 -22.59 13.21 -40.75
#